data_AF-A0A2G2W7Q0-F1
#
_entry.id   AF-A0A2G2W7Q0-F1
#
_cell.length_a   1.000
_cell.length_b   1.000
_cell.length_c   1.000
_cell.angle_alpha   90.00
_cell.angle_beta   90.00
_cell.angle_gamma   90.00
#
_symmetry.space_group_name_H-M   'P 1'
#
loop_
_entity.id
_entity.type
_entity.pdbx_description
1 polymer ?
#
loop_
_entity_poly.entity_id
_entity_poly.type
_entity_poly.pdbx_seq_one_letter_code
_entity_poly.pdbx_strand_id
1 'polypeptide(L)'
;MENLLVEEEEKKKLRRMGTGKKKIEIQKITKQTSRMATFSKRRKGLFKKAKELESMTGSRVASIVISSSGKPYTWGDVNSVIQMHFSGNSSSRCTEPSTSGLNSHHSNSEDVVVASGNSSGRRSGLRHWVESIDVEGCQNLNQLLMLKQQLEGTREKIASIEDSASFQALFA
;
A
#
# COMPACT_ATOMS: atom_id res chain seq x y z
N MET A 1 -17.55 -4.24 47.19
CA MET A 1 -16.47 -3.83 46.27
C MET A 1 -16.57 -4.51 44.90
N GLU A 2 -17.13 -5.72 44.81
CA GLU A 2 -17.29 -6.44 43.51
C GLU A 2 -18.21 -5.73 42.51
N ASN A 3 -19.30 -5.09 42.94
CA ASN A 3 -20.21 -4.39 42.02
C ASN A 3 -19.57 -3.19 41.30
N LEU A 4 -18.59 -2.52 41.92
CA LEU A 4 -17.87 -1.40 41.32
C LEU A 4 -16.89 -1.86 40.23
N LEU A 5 -16.25 -3.02 40.42
CA LEU A 5 -15.31 -3.59 39.45
C LEU A 5 -16.04 -4.12 38.20
N VAL A 6 -17.22 -4.72 38.39
CA VAL A 6 -18.06 -5.19 37.27
C VAL A 6 -18.55 -4.02 36.42
N GLU A 7 -18.97 -2.92 37.05
CA GLU A 7 -19.38 -1.72 36.30
C GLU A 7 -18.22 -1.04 35.55
N GLU A 8 -17.00 -1.05 36.10
CA GLU A 8 -15.83 -0.46 35.45
C GLU A 8 -15.37 -1.29 34.24
N GLU A 9 -15.46 -2.62 34.32
CA GLU A 9 -15.22 -3.57 33.24
C GLU A 9 -16.26 -3.43 32.11
N GLU A 10 -17.55 -3.32 32.43
CA GLU A 10 -18.60 -3.08 31.43
C GLU A 10 -18.47 -1.72 30.74
N LYS A 11 -18.15 -0.65 31.49
CA LYS A 11 -17.85 0.68 30.92
C LYS A 11 -16.60 0.63 30.03
N LYS A 12 -15.57 -0.16 30.37
CA LYS A 12 -14.41 -0.42 29.49
C LYS A 12 -14.79 -1.21 28.22
N LYS A 13 -15.70 -2.18 28.32
CA LYS A 13 -16.19 -2.98 27.19
C LYS A 13 -17.00 -2.12 26.20
N LEU A 14 -17.85 -1.22 26.70
CA LEU A 14 -18.66 -0.32 25.88
C LEU A 14 -17.78 0.70 25.12
N ARG A 15 -16.68 1.17 25.72
CA ARG A 15 -15.70 2.05 25.06
C ARG A 15 -14.92 1.37 23.92
N ARG A 16 -14.94 0.04 23.83
CA ARG A 16 -14.24 -0.73 22.78
C ARG A 16 -15.08 -0.92 21.52
N MET A 17 -16.38 -0.67 21.56
CA MET A 17 -17.25 -0.77 20.38
C MET A 17 -17.38 0.58 19.70
N GLY A 18 -16.65 0.74 18.59
CA GLY A 18 -16.80 1.91 17.72
C GLY A 18 -18.22 2.03 17.16
N THR A 19 -18.67 3.25 16.87
CA THR A 19 -20.04 3.60 16.45
C THR A 19 -20.48 3.06 15.07
N GLY A 20 -19.90 1.96 14.59
CA GLY A 20 -20.19 1.36 13.29
C GLY A 20 -19.78 2.23 12.09
N LYS A 21 -20.17 1.78 10.89
CA LYS A 21 -20.00 2.54 9.65
C LYS A 21 -21.04 3.66 9.60
N LYS A 22 -20.57 4.91 9.49
CA LYS A 22 -21.44 6.09 9.32
C LYS A 22 -21.41 6.54 7.86
N LYS A 23 -22.57 6.99 7.36
CA LYS A 23 -22.65 7.68 6.07
C LYS A 23 -21.87 8.99 6.16
N ILE A 24 -21.10 9.29 5.13
CA ILE A 24 -20.37 10.56 4.97
C ILE A 24 -20.73 11.17 3.63
N GLU A 25 -20.60 12.49 3.52
CA GLU A 25 -20.81 13.22 2.27
C GLU A 25 -19.66 12.97 1.28
N ILE A 26 -19.97 12.98 -0.03
CA ILE A 26 -18.99 12.78 -1.11
C ILE A 26 -18.31 14.12 -1.42
N GLN A 27 -17.51 14.58 -0.46
CA GLN A 27 -16.68 15.77 -0.57
C GLN A 27 -15.30 15.54 0.06
N LYS A 28 -14.36 16.48 -0.10
CA LYS A 28 -13.03 16.38 0.49
C LYS A 28 -13.11 16.36 2.02
N ILE A 29 -12.75 15.24 2.64
CA ILE A 29 -12.69 15.11 4.11
C ILE A 29 -11.71 16.16 4.65
N THR A 30 -12.13 17.06 5.51
CA THR A 30 -11.30 18.19 6.00
C THR A 30 -10.18 17.72 6.95
N LYS A 31 -10.52 16.85 7.91
CA LYS A 31 -9.58 16.31 8.91
C LYS A 31 -8.53 15.38 8.28
N GLN A 32 -7.25 15.75 8.35
CA GLN A 32 -6.15 15.04 7.69
C GLN A 32 -6.03 13.57 8.12
N THR A 33 -6.05 13.25 9.42
CA THR A 33 -5.96 11.87 9.90
C THR A 33 -7.11 10.99 9.37
N SER A 34 -8.33 11.53 9.37
CA SER A 34 -9.50 10.84 8.83
C SER A 34 -9.42 10.67 7.31
N ARG A 35 -8.88 11.66 6.61
CA ARG A 35 -8.62 11.62 5.17
C ARG A 35 -7.60 10.54 4.82
N MET A 36 -6.47 10.47 5.53
CA MET A 36 -5.43 9.45 5.34
C MET A 36 -5.98 8.04 5.62
N ALA A 37 -6.63 7.84 6.77
CA ALA A 37 -7.25 6.55 7.08
C ALA A 37 -8.31 6.13 6.05
N THR A 38 -9.09 7.10 5.53
CA THR A 38 -10.09 6.83 4.49
C THR A 38 -9.42 6.51 3.15
N PHE A 39 -8.37 7.23 2.78
CA PHE A 39 -7.58 6.94 1.58
C PHE A 39 -7.07 5.51 1.60
N SER A 40 -6.39 5.08 2.67
CA SER A 40 -5.83 3.74 2.77
C SER A 40 -6.91 2.65 2.71
N LYS A 41 -8.02 2.84 3.42
CA LYS A 41 -9.16 1.90 3.39
C LYS A 41 -9.85 1.83 2.02
N ARG A 42 -10.13 2.97 1.40
CA ARG A 42 -10.81 3.04 0.09
C ARG A 42 -9.92 2.54 -1.03
N ARG A 43 -8.63 2.89 -1.03
CA ARG A 43 -7.61 2.36 -1.97
C ARG A 43 -7.58 0.84 -1.92
N LYS A 44 -7.47 0.24 -0.72
CA LYS A 44 -7.48 -1.21 -0.55
C LYS A 44 -8.80 -1.84 -1.02
N GLY A 45 -9.93 -1.22 -0.68
CA GLY A 45 -11.25 -1.69 -1.13
C GLY A 45 -11.42 -1.63 -2.65
N LEU A 46 -10.94 -0.55 -3.27
CA LEU A 46 -10.95 -0.37 -4.72
C LEU A 46 -10.11 -1.45 -5.42
N PHE A 47 -8.88 -1.70 -4.96
CA PHE A 47 -8.01 -2.72 -5.54
C PHE A 47 -8.59 -4.13 -5.38
N LYS A 48 -9.21 -4.41 -4.23
CA LYS A 48 -9.94 -5.67 -4.04
C LYS A 48 -11.07 -5.82 -5.06
N LYS A 49 -11.82 -4.73 -5.34
CA LYS A 49 -12.88 -4.75 -6.34
C LYS A 49 -12.36 -4.88 -7.77
N ALA A 50 -11.25 -4.24 -8.10
CA ALA A 50 -10.60 -4.41 -9.41
C ALA A 50 -10.19 -5.88 -9.63
N LYS A 51 -9.59 -6.52 -8.62
CA LYS A 51 -9.25 -7.95 -8.65
C LYS A 51 -10.47 -8.85 -8.81
N GLU A 52 -11.53 -8.59 -8.03
CA GLU A 52 -12.79 -9.35 -8.13
C GLU A 52 -13.39 -9.22 -9.55
N LEU A 53 -13.38 -8.02 -10.12
CA LEU A 53 -13.91 -7.75 -11.46
C LEU A 53 -13.13 -8.50 -12.54
N GLU A 54 -11.80 -8.38 -12.53
CA GLU A 54 -10.89 -9.10 -13.44
C GLU A 54 -11.11 -10.62 -13.33
N SER A 55 -11.20 -11.14 -12.10
CA SER A 55 -11.47 -12.56 -11.85
C SER A 55 -12.84 -13.04 -12.32
N MET A 56 -13.89 -12.20 -12.20
CA MET A 56 -15.25 -12.59 -12.58
C MET A 56 -15.48 -12.53 -14.10
N THR A 57 -14.80 -11.62 -14.78
CA THR A 57 -15.10 -11.29 -16.19
C THR A 57 -13.98 -11.68 -17.15
N GLY A 58 -12.78 -11.99 -16.64
CA GLY A 58 -11.58 -12.16 -17.47
C GLY A 58 -11.10 -10.87 -18.14
N SER A 59 -11.65 -9.71 -17.75
CA SER A 59 -11.23 -8.42 -18.31
C SER A 59 -9.88 -7.96 -17.74
N ARG A 60 -9.07 -7.28 -18.55
CA ARG A 60 -7.85 -6.62 -18.07
C ARG A 60 -8.22 -5.31 -17.36
N VAL A 61 -7.93 -5.21 -16.07
CA VAL A 61 -8.27 -4.06 -15.25
C VAL A 61 -7.00 -3.45 -14.66
N ALA A 62 -6.81 -2.14 -14.86
CA ALA A 62 -5.77 -1.38 -14.19
C ALA A 62 -6.38 -0.22 -13.38
N SER A 63 -5.76 0.14 -12.25
CA SER A 63 -6.20 1.26 -11.42
C SER A 63 -5.01 2.03 -10.86
N ILE A 64 -5.07 3.36 -10.91
CA ILE A 64 -4.03 4.25 -10.39
C ILE A 64 -4.67 5.20 -9.38
N VAL A 65 -4.09 5.30 -8.19
CA VAL A 65 -4.55 6.20 -7.13
C VAL A 65 -3.35 6.99 -6.59
N ILE A 66 -3.45 8.32 -6.60
CA ILE A 66 -2.37 9.21 -6.14
C ILE A 66 -2.74 9.76 -4.76
N SER A 67 -1.84 9.65 -3.79
CA SER A 67 -2.05 10.22 -2.45
C SER A 67 -1.98 11.75 -2.46
N SER A 68 -2.40 12.39 -1.38
CA SER A 68 -2.20 13.83 -1.20
C SER A 68 -0.72 14.24 -1.12
N SER A 69 0.20 13.28 -0.92
CA SER A 69 1.65 13.50 -0.97
C SER A 69 2.24 13.29 -2.37
N GLY A 70 1.41 12.99 -3.38
CA GLY A 70 1.87 12.76 -4.76
C GLY A 70 2.38 11.34 -5.03
N LYS A 71 2.29 10.42 -4.07
CA LYS A 71 2.74 9.03 -4.25
C LYS A 71 1.70 8.22 -5.04
N PRO A 72 2.07 7.61 -6.19
CA PRO A 72 1.16 6.74 -6.93
C PRO A 72 1.07 5.35 -6.29
N TYR A 73 -0.12 4.77 -6.38
CA TYR A 73 -0.40 3.39 -6.03
C TYR A 73 -1.17 2.74 -7.18
N THR A 74 -0.74 1.55 -7.58
CA THR A 74 -1.28 0.88 -8.76
C THR A 74 -1.81 -0.51 -8.44
N TRP A 75 -2.78 -0.96 -9.24
CA TRP A 75 -3.21 -2.35 -9.35
C TRP A 75 -3.28 -2.74 -10.83
N GLY A 76 -2.89 -3.97 -11.13
CA GLY A 76 -2.81 -4.50 -12.51
C GLY A 76 -1.62 -3.97 -13.29
N ASP A 77 -1.40 -4.55 -14.48
CA ASP A 77 -0.38 -4.06 -15.42
C ASP A 77 -0.89 -2.81 -16.15
N VAL A 78 -0.65 -1.66 -15.50
CA VAL A 78 -1.03 -0.34 -16.00
C VAL A 78 -0.44 -0.07 -17.38
N ASN A 79 0.82 -0.46 -17.62
CA ASN A 79 1.49 -0.15 -18.87
C ASN A 79 0.89 -0.95 -20.04
N SER A 80 0.62 -2.25 -19.84
CA SER A 80 -0.05 -3.09 -20.83
C SER A 80 -1.46 -2.60 -21.16
N VAL A 81 -2.23 -2.18 -20.14
CA VAL A 81 -3.58 -1.64 -20.35
C VAL A 81 -3.53 -0.31 -21.11
N ILE A 82 -2.62 0.60 -20.74
CA ILE A 82 -2.40 1.86 -21.47
C ILE A 82 -1.99 1.57 -22.92
N GLN A 83 -0.99 0.72 -23.13
CA GLN A 83 -0.54 0.35 -24.48
C GLN A 83 -1.67 -0.26 -25.31
N MET A 84 -2.49 -1.15 -24.74
CA MET A 84 -3.65 -1.70 -25.46
C MET A 84 -4.64 -0.61 -25.88
N HIS A 85 -4.94 0.34 -24.99
CA HIS A 85 -5.90 1.41 -25.26
C HIS A 85 -5.39 2.45 -26.25
N PHE A 86 -4.10 2.81 -26.20
CA PHE A 86 -3.53 3.87 -27.04
C PHE A 86 -2.87 3.36 -28.33
N SER A 87 -2.39 2.12 -28.37
CA SER A 87 -1.84 1.51 -29.60
C SER A 87 -2.93 0.99 -30.56
N GLY A 88 -4.20 1.02 -30.13
CA GLY A 88 -5.35 0.49 -30.86
C GLY A 88 -5.86 1.35 -32.02
N ASN A 89 -5.11 2.33 -32.54
CA ASN A 89 -5.52 3.09 -33.74
C ASN A 89 -5.13 2.42 -35.07
N SER A 90 -4.91 1.11 -35.06
CA SER A 90 -4.82 0.31 -36.29
C SER A 90 -5.47 -1.06 -36.07
N SER A 91 -6.76 -1.11 -36.40
CA SER A 91 -7.56 -2.31 -36.72
C SER A 91 -8.23 -3.04 -35.54
N SER A 92 -9.56 -2.98 -35.56
CA SER A 92 -10.54 -3.90 -34.97
C SER A 92 -10.12 -5.38 -34.94
N ARG A 93 -10.29 -6.08 -33.80
CA ARG A 93 -11.30 -7.14 -33.59
C ARG A 93 -11.06 -7.94 -32.31
N CYS A 94 -12.18 -8.27 -31.66
CA CYS A 94 -12.32 -9.37 -30.71
C CYS A 94 -11.68 -10.63 -31.29
N THR A 95 -10.72 -11.23 -30.60
CA THR A 95 -10.25 -12.58 -30.90
C THR A 95 -10.50 -13.43 -29.66
N GLU A 96 -11.62 -14.15 -29.69
CA GLU A 96 -11.84 -15.34 -28.85
C GLU A 96 -10.68 -16.32 -29.09
N PRO A 97 -10.03 -16.87 -28.06
CA PRO A 97 -9.19 -18.04 -28.24
C PRO A 97 -10.03 -19.30 -27.99
N SER A 98 -10.28 -20.00 -29.09
CA SER A 98 -10.75 -21.38 -29.12
C SER A 98 -9.90 -22.31 -28.24
N THR A 99 -10.57 -23.34 -27.75
CA THR A 99 -10.05 -24.50 -27.02
C THR A 99 -8.92 -25.23 -27.76
N SER A 100 -7.76 -25.43 -27.13
CA SER A 100 -6.93 -26.66 -27.26
C SER A 100 -5.60 -26.56 -26.48
N GLY A 101 -5.30 -27.60 -25.68
CA GLY A 101 -3.93 -28.05 -25.45
C GLY A 101 -3.27 -27.61 -24.13
N LEU A 102 -3.03 -28.59 -23.28
CA LEU A 102 -2.30 -28.52 -22.01
C LEU A 102 -0.89 -27.91 -22.17
N ASN A 103 -0.46 -27.11 -21.20
CA ASN A 103 0.84 -27.26 -20.53
C ASN A 103 0.84 -26.55 -19.17
N SER A 104 1.01 -27.36 -18.14
CA SER A 104 1.24 -26.99 -16.75
C SER A 104 2.66 -26.47 -16.59
N HIS A 105 2.83 -25.23 -16.14
CA HIS A 105 4.03 -24.81 -15.40
C HIS A 105 3.60 -23.84 -14.30
N HIS A 106 3.49 -24.41 -13.10
CA HIS A 106 3.44 -23.69 -11.83
C HIS A 106 4.74 -22.90 -11.66
N SER A 107 4.65 -21.58 -11.60
CA SER A 107 5.77 -20.73 -11.19
C SER A 107 5.22 -19.59 -10.33
N ASN A 108 5.58 -19.68 -9.06
CA ASN A 108 5.48 -18.64 -8.05
C ASN A 108 6.12 -17.37 -8.63
N SER A 109 5.33 -16.33 -8.93
CA SER A 109 5.86 -15.05 -9.42
C SER A 109 5.69 -13.99 -8.34
N GLU A 110 6.84 -13.66 -7.79
CA GLU A 110 7.13 -12.68 -6.78
C GLU A 110 6.80 -11.29 -7.32
N ASP A 111 6.30 -10.39 -6.48
CA ASP A 111 6.02 -8.99 -6.80
C ASP A 111 7.29 -8.32 -7.37
N VAL A 112 7.33 -8.17 -8.70
CA VAL A 112 8.41 -7.46 -9.38
C VAL A 112 8.17 -5.98 -9.19
N VAL A 113 8.87 -5.41 -8.21
CA VAL A 113 9.05 -3.97 -8.07
C VAL A 113 9.72 -3.48 -9.36
N VAL A 114 8.97 -2.82 -10.24
CA VAL A 114 9.54 -2.14 -11.42
C VAL A 114 10.38 -0.96 -10.93
N ALA A 115 11.64 -1.25 -10.60
CA ALA A 115 12.70 -0.27 -10.50
C ALA A 115 13.42 -0.23 -11.86
N SER A 116 12.94 0.62 -12.75
CA SER A 116 13.75 1.06 -13.90
C SER A 116 14.56 2.28 -13.48
N GLY A 117 15.88 2.12 -13.45
CA GLY A 117 16.82 3.21 -13.20
C GLY A 117 18.22 2.72 -12.83
N ASN A 118 18.97 2.19 -13.80
CA ASN A 118 20.42 2.08 -13.67
C ASN A 118 21.04 3.46 -13.91
N SER A 119 21.53 4.10 -12.85
CA SER A 119 22.60 5.10 -12.94
C SER A 119 23.38 5.15 -11.61
N SER A 120 24.52 4.47 -11.61
CA SER A 120 25.81 5.03 -11.16
C SER A 120 25.80 5.92 -9.91
N GLY A 121 25.97 5.26 -8.76
CA GLY A 121 26.74 5.79 -7.63
C GLY A 121 26.02 6.72 -6.65
N ARG A 122 26.44 6.58 -5.39
CA ARG A 122 26.43 7.58 -4.32
C ARG A 122 25.18 7.60 -3.42
N ARG A 123 25.40 7.06 -2.20
CA ARG A 123 24.77 7.43 -0.92
C ARG A 123 23.23 7.39 -0.88
N SER A 124 22.67 6.20 -0.68
CA SER A 124 21.28 6.09 -0.19
C SER A 124 21.26 6.45 1.30
N GLY A 125 21.03 7.73 1.60
CA GLY A 125 20.97 8.25 2.95
C GLY A 125 19.77 7.73 3.74
N LEU A 126 19.84 7.86 5.07
CA LEU A 126 18.79 7.46 6.00
C LEU A 126 17.44 8.13 5.68
N ARG A 127 17.48 9.34 5.10
CA ARG A 127 16.30 10.05 4.58
C ARG A 127 15.53 9.26 3.52
N HIS A 128 16.22 8.67 2.54
CA HIS A 128 15.55 7.91 1.48
C HIS A 128 14.92 6.63 2.04
N TRP A 129 15.61 5.96 2.97
CA TRP A 129 15.08 4.81 3.69
C TRP A 129 13.82 5.18 4.49
N VAL A 130 13.87 6.26 5.30
CA VAL A 130 12.71 6.75 6.06
C VAL A 130 11.51 7.10 5.16
N GLU A 131 11.75 7.73 4.01
CA GLU A 131 10.69 8.07 3.04
C GLU A 131 10.07 6.83 2.37
N SER A 132 10.81 5.71 2.35
CA SER A 132 10.35 4.43 1.80
C SER A 132 9.62 3.54 2.81
N ILE A 133 9.67 3.86 4.12
CA ILE A 133 9.01 3.07 5.16
C ILE A 133 7.50 3.02 4.93
N ASP A 134 6.99 1.80 4.70
CA ASP A 134 5.57 1.54 4.48
C ASP A 134 4.98 0.71 5.62
N VAL A 135 4.67 1.37 6.73
CA VAL A 135 4.00 0.75 7.90
C VAL A 135 2.62 0.17 7.51
N GLU A 136 1.97 0.74 6.49
CA GLU A 136 0.65 0.31 6.03
C GLU A 136 0.70 -0.81 4.98
N GLY A 137 1.88 -1.06 4.41
CA GLY A 137 2.17 -2.18 3.50
C GLY A 137 2.33 -3.52 4.22
N CYS A 138 2.51 -3.52 5.54
CA CYS A 138 2.60 -4.74 6.33
C CYS A 138 1.27 -5.51 6.30
N GLN A 139 1.26 -6.66 5.63
CA GLN A 139 0.07 -7.49 5.45
C GLN A 139 -0.16 -8.46 6.62
N ASN A 140 0.84 -8.65 7.49
CA ASN A 140 0.79 -9.55 8.63
C ASN A 140 1.66 -9.05 9.80
N LEU A 141 1.49 -9.69 10.97
CA LEU A 141 2.15 -9.31 12.21
C LEU A 141 3.67 -9.43 12.14
N ASN A 142 4.20 -10.44 11.44
CA ASN A 142 5.65 -10.65 11.32
C ASN A 142 6.33 -9.51 10.56
N GLN A 143 5.71 -9.01 9.49
CA GLN A 143 6.21 -7.86 8.75
C GLN A 143 6.23 -6.60 9.61
N LEU A 144 5.20 -6.41 10.45
CA LEU A 144 5.14 -5.28 11.37
C LEU A 144 6.19 -5.38 12.49
N LEU A 145 6.43 -6.60 13.01
CA LEU A 145 7.47 -6.86 14.01
C LEU A 145 8.87 -6.59 13.45
N MET A 146 9.13 -7.04 12.21
CA MET A 146 10.39 -6.81 11.53
C MET A 146 10.65 -5.31 11.34
N LEU A 147 9.62 -4.57 10.90
CA LEU A 147 9.72 -3.13 10.72
C LEU A 147 9.98 -2.39 12.04
N LYS A 148 9.34 -2.84 13.13
CA LYS A 148 9.62 -2.35 14.49
C LYS A 148 11.09 -2.53 14.87
N GLN A 149 11.64 -3.73 14.68
CA GLN A 149 13.03 -4.04 15.03
C GLN A 149 14.02 -3.14 14.27
N GLN A 150 13.77 -2.90 12.97
CA GLN A 150 14.62 -2.03 12.17
C GLN A 150 14.54 -0.56 12.59
N LEU A 151 13.36 -0.07 12.97
CA LEU A 151 13.18 1.28 13.50
C LEU A 151 13.90 1.47 14.84
N GLU A 152 13.83 0.48 15.73
CA GLU A 152 14.54 0.52 17.03
C GLU A 152 16.06 0.55 16.85
N GLY A 153 16.61 -0.29 15.96
CA GLY A 153 18.04 -0.27 15.66
C GLY A 153 18.49 1.03 14.98
N THR A 154 17.63 1.64 14.17
CA THR A 154 17.92 2.94 13.54
C THR A 154 17.91 4.08 14.57
N ARG A 155 16.97 4.03 15.52
CA ARG A 155 16.91 4.97 16.65
C ARG A 155 18.18 4.93 17.49
N GLU A 156 18.68 3.75 17.81
CA GLU A 156 19.91 3.57 18.59
C GLU A 156 21.15 4.08 17.85
N LYS A 157 21.26 3.80 16.54
CA LYS A 157 22.34 4.34 15.71
C LYS A 157 22.33 5.86 15.67
N ILE A 158 21.16 6.48 15.54
CA ILE A 158 21.03 7.94 15.59
C ILE A 158 21.41 8.48 16.97
N ALA A 159 20.97 7.82 18.04
CA ALA A 159 21.28 8.22 19.40
C ALA A 159 22.78 8.12 19.74
N SER A 160 23.52 7.23 19.06
CA SER A 160 24.97 7.07 19.23
C SER A 160 25.83 8.09 18.47
N ILE A 161 25.22 8.94 17.63
CA ILE A 161 25.94 9.97 16.89
C ILE A 161 25.96 11.26 17.70
N GLU A 162 27.14 11.62 18.19
CA GLU A 162 27.36 12.85 18.98
C GLU A 162 27.69 14.07 18.09
N ASP A 163 28.19 13.83 16.87
CA ASP A 163 28.61 14.89 15.95
C ASP A 163 27.49 15.35 14.99
N SER A 164 27.25 16.66 14.97
CA SER A 164 26.18 17.29 14.19
C SER A 164 26.38 17.18 12.67
N ALA A 165 27.62 17.16 12.17
CA ALA A 165 27.91 17.03 10.75
C ALA A 165 27.60 15.60 10.26
N SER A 166 27.90 14.61 11.09
CA SER A 166 27.60 13.19 10.86
C SER A 166 26.10 12.91 10.90
N PHE A 167 25.35 13.57 11.80
CA PHE A 167 23.89 13.51 11.82
C PHE A 167 23.26 14.15 10.58
N GLN A 168 23.72 15.34 10.17
CA GLN A 168 23.22 16.00 8.96
C GLN A 168 23.54 15.20 7.68
N ALA A 169 24.69 14.53 7.64
CA ALA A 169 25.09 13.67 6.52
C ALA A 169 24.22 12.41 6.34
N LEU A 170 23.38 12.05 7.33
CA LEU A 170 22.37 10.99 7.19
C LEU A 170 21.16 11.44 6.37
N PHE A 171 20.89 12.74 6.35
CA PHE A 171 19.72 13.32 5.69
C PHE A 171 20.04 14.07 4.39
N ALA A 172 21.32 14.31 4.11
CA ALA A 172 21.83 14.83 2.85
C ALA A 172 21.94 13.74 1.78
#